data_AF-A0A848L5B6-F1
#
_entry.id   AF-A0A848L5B6-F1
#
_cell.length_a   1.000
_cell.length_b   1.000
_cell.length_c   1.000
_cell.angle_alpha   90.00
_cell.angle_beta   90.00
_cell.angle_gamma   90.00
#
_symmetry.space_group_name_H-M   'P 1'
#
loop_
_entity.id
_entity.type
_entity.pdbx_description
1 polymer ?
#
loop_
_entity_poly.entity_id
_entity_poly.type
_entity_poly.pdbx_seq_one_letter_code
_entity_poly.pdbx_strand_id
1 'polypeptide(L)' 'MRRKRVREDYMRDLRRLRGEPEEPPPASRQLAPDERCRCGGPLMLVGGRSVCALGTHDD' A
#
# COMPACT_ATOMS: atom_id res chain seq x y z
N MET A 1 16.83 -5.70 14.39
CA MET A 1 15.69 -4.88 13.91
C MET A 1 15.32 -3.65 14.77
N ARG A 2 15.98 -3.37 15.92
CA ARG A 2 15.61 -2.22 16.78
C ARG A 2 16.18 -0.86 16.34
N ARG A 3 17.40 -0.84 15.78
CA ARG A 3 18.11 0.39 15.37
C ARG A 3 17.48 1.11 14.16
N LYS A 4 16.82 0.37 13.26
CA LYS A 4 16.20 0.92 12.06
C LYS A 4 15.01 1.83 12.40
N ARG A 5 14.17 1.40 13.36
CA ARG A 5 13.03 2.18 13.87
C ARG A 5 13.46 3.51 14.49
N VAL A 6 14.50 3.50 15.32
CA VAL A 6 15.02 4.73 15.96
C VAL A 6 15.49 5.77 14.93
N ARG A 7 16.15 5.32 13.86
CA ARG A 7 16.59 6.22 12.78
C ARG A 7 15.42 6.79 11.99
N GLU A 8 14.41 5.98 11.70
CA GLU A 8 13.18 6.40 11.01
C GLU A 8 12.39 7.43 11.85
N ASP A 9 12.24 7.18 13.15
CA ASP A 9 11.58 8.09 14.09
C ASP A 9 12.34 9.43 14.22
N TYR A 10 13.67 9.38 14.40
CA TYR A 10 14.52 10.57 14.45
C TYR A 10 14.41 11.43 13.19
N MET A 11 14.42 10.82 12.00
CA MET A 11 14.27 11.55 10.74
C MET A 11 12.88 12.19 10.61
N ARG A 12 11.82 11.51 11.07
CA ARG A 12 10.46 12.05 11.08
C ARG A 12 10.37 13.30 11.97
N ASP A 13 10.93 13.24 13.18
CA ASP A 13 10.92 14.38 14.11
C ASP A 13 11.72 15.56 13.56
N LEU A 14 12.85 15.30 12.89
CA LEU A 14 13.66 16.32 12.23
C LEU A 14 12.92 17.05 11.11
N ARG A 15 12.17 16.32 10.28
CA ARG A 15 11.31 16.89 9.23
C ARG A 15 10.21 17.77 9.81
N ARG A 16 9.59 17.32 10.91
CA ARG A 16 8.57 18.06 11.65
C ARG A 16 9.10 19.40 12.18
N LEU A 17 10.30 19.40 12.76
CA LEU A 17 10.96 20.61 13.27
C LEU A 17 11.35 21.59 12.14
N ARG A 18 11.62 21.07 10.94
CA ARG A 18 11.93 21.89 9.75
C ARG A 18 10.69 22.47 9.07
N GLY A 19 9.48 22.09 9.50
CA GLY A 19 8.24 22.47 8.83
C GLY A 19 8.10 21.86 7.43
N GLU A 20 8.84 20.78 7.13
CA GLU A 20 8.67 20.06 5.87
C GLU A 20 7.28 19.39 5.87
N PRO A 21 6.50 19.52 4.78
CA PRO A 21 5.21 18.84 4.68
C PRO A 21 5.42 17.33 4.80
N GLU A 22 4.57 16.67 5.59
CA GLU A 22 4.60 15.23 5.79
C GLU A 22 4.51 14.51 4.43
N GLU A 23 5.39 13.53 4.19
CA GLU A 23 5.38 12.78 2.92
C GLU A 23 3.98 12.22 2.69
N PRO A 24 3.41 12.38 1.47
CA PRO A 24 2.09 11.85 1.20
C PRO A 24 2.10 10.34 1.45
N PRO A 25 1.00 9.78 2.00
CA PRO A 25 0.91 8.35 2.23
C PRO A 25 1.18 7.61 0.91
N PRO A 26 1.80 6.42 0.97
CA PRO A 26 2.05 5.63 -0.24
C PRO A 26 0.73 5.46 -0.99
N ALA A 27 0.75 5.72 -2.30
CA ALA A 27 -0.45 5.63 -3.12
C ALA A 27 -1.11 4.27 -2.90
N SER A 28 -2.40 4.28 -2.55
CA SER A 28 -3.18 3.05 -2.49
C SER A 28 -3.12 2.39 -3.86
N ARG A 29 -2.76 1.11 -3.92
CA ARG A 29 -2.88 0.34 -5.16
C ARG A 29 -4.35 0.44 -5.59
N GLN A 30 -4.59 0.87 -6.82
CA GLN A 30 -5.91 0.90 -7.45
C GLN A 30 -5.94 -0.22 -8.49
N LEU A 31 -7.03 -0.98 -8.55
CA LEU A 31 -7.25 -1.90 -9.65
C LEU A 31 -7.71 -1.09 -10.86
N ALA A 32 -7.15 -1.38 -12.02
CA ALA A 32 -7.68 -0.81 -13.26
C ALA A 32 -9.10 -1.37 -13.52
N PRO A 33 -10.01 -0.60 -14.15
CA PRO A 33 -11.34 -1.09 -14.50
C PRO A 33 -11.33 -2.37 -15.36
N ASP A 34 -10.26 -2.55 -16.14
CA ASP A 34 -10.07 -3.67 -17.06
C ASP A 34 -9.32 -4.85 -16.40
N GLU A 35 -8.87 -4.70 -15.16
CA GLU A 35 -8.12 -5.74 -14.44
C GLU A 35 -9.07 -6.85 -14.01
N ARG A 36 -8.94 -8.02 -14.64
CA ARG A 36 -9.72 -9.22 -14.36
C ARG A 36 -8.83 -10.31 -13.81
N CYS A 37 -9.44 -11.17 -12.99
CA CYS A 37 -8.80 -12.39 -12.57
C CYS A 37 -8.60 -13.30 -13.79
N ARG A 38 -7.66 -14.24 -13.73
CA ARG A 38 -7.43 -15.21 -14.79
C ARG A 38 -8.68 -16.02 -15.18
N CYS A 39 -9.64 -16.19 -14.26
CA CYS A 39 -10.93 -16.82 -14.55
C CYS A 39 -11.92 -15.93 -15.32
N GLY A 40 -11.57 -14.67 -15.60
CA GLY A 40 -12.45 -13.66 -16.18
C GLY A 40 -13.36 -12.97 -15.16
N GLY A 41 -13.31 -13.37 -13.88
CA GLY A 41 -14.07 -12.74 -12.80
C GLY A 41 -13.47 -11.40 -12.34
N PRO A 42 -14.26 -10.59 -11.61
CA PRO A 42 -13.79 -9.31 -11.08
C PRO A 42 -12.69 -9.51 -10.02
N LEU A 43 -11.68 -8.64 -10.04
CA LEU A 43 -10.68 -8.53 -8.97
C LEU A 43 -11.16 -7.54 -7.91
N MET A 44 -10.74 -7.77 -6.67
CA MET A 44 -10.95 -6.85 -5.56
C MET A 44 -9.65 -6.69 -4.76
N LEU A 45 -9.47 -5.52 -4.14
CA LEU A 45 -8.31 -5.22 -3.32
C LEU A 45 -8.60 -5.49 -1.84
N VAL A 46 -7.84 -6.40 -1.25
CA VAL A 46 -7.89 -6.71 0.18
C VAL A 46 -6.50 -6.53 0.78
N GLY A 47 -6.35 -5.57 1.68
CA GLY A 47 -5.07 -5.32 2.37
C GLY A 47 -3.88 -5.02 1.42
N GLY A 48 -4.14 -4.45 0.24
CA GLY A 48 -3.12 -4.15 -0.77
C GLY A 48 -2.80 -5.30 -1.74
N ARG A 49 -3.49 -6.43 -1.62
CA ARG A 49 -3.39 -7.56 -2.55
C ARG A 49 -4.63 -7.62 -3.44
N SER A 50 -4.43 -7.95 -4.72
CA SER A 50 -5.50 -8.36 -5.61
C SER A 50 -5.97 -9.76 -5.19
N VAL A 51 -7.27 -9.98 -5.18
CA VAL A 51 -7.87 -11.29 -4.98
C VAL A 51 -9.09 -11.43 -5.89
N CYS A 52 -9.39 -12.64 -6.34
CA CYS A 52 -10.59 -12.90 -7.13
C CYS A 52 -11.84 -12.69 -6.26
N ALA A 53 -12.77 -11.85 -6.69
CA ALA A 53 -14.02 -11.64 -5.95
C ALA A 53 -14.94 -12.86 -5.92
N LEU A 54 -14.70 -13.83 -6.81
CA LEU A 54 -15.39 -15.13 -6.81
C LEU A 54 -14.77 -16.13 -5.81
N GLY A 55 -13.65 -15.78 -5.17
CA GLY A 55 -12.95 -16.65 -4.20
C GLY A 55 -12.31 -17.89 -4.83
N THR A 56 -12.20 -17.94 -6.17
CA THR A 56 -11.65 -19.09 -6.88
C THR A 56 -10.12 -19.07 -6.94
N HIS A 57 -9.50 -17.88 -6.92
CA HIS A 57 -8.06 -17.70 -7.09
C HIS A 57 -7.52 -16.51 -6.26
N ASP A 58 -6.36 -16.69 -5.65
CA ASP A 58 -5.57 -15.64 -4.99
C ASP A 58 -4.41 -15.26 -5.93
N ASP A 59 -4.67 -14.47 -6.98
CA ASP A 59 -3.64 -13.97 -7.93
C ASP A 59 -2.94 -12.69 -7.42
#